data_AF-A0A3N9V913-F1
#
_entry.id   AF-A0A3N9V913-F1
#
_cell.length_a   1.000
_cell.length_b   1.000
_cell.length_c   1.000
_cell.angle_alpha   90.00
_cell.angle_beta   90.00
_cell.angle_gamma   90.00
#
_symmetry.space_group_name_H-M   'P 1'
#
loop_
_entity.id
_entity.type
_entity.pdbx_description
1 polymer ?
#
loop_
_entity_poly.entity_id
_entity_poly.type
_entity_poly.pdbx_seq_one_letter_code
_entity_poly.pdbx_strand_id
1 'polypeptide(L)'
;MGGGNHFIAVQKGSDGHILFMIHSGSRNLGLKVASRHNRIAVDLNEQWHVTVPKKWELSFLPLESEEASTYLREMRYCLDFALANRQLMASRVRDAFRNEIPEVTFGEAINIHHNYAAMENHFGQDVLVHRKGATSARDGELGIIPGSQGTASYIVRLEPLAVIKG
;
A
#
# COMPACT_ATOMS: atom_id res chain seq x y z
N MET A 1 -8.40 -12.06 -6.64
CA MET A 1 -9.07 -10.94 -5.94
C MET A 1 -8.82 -10.98 -4.44
N GLY A 2 -9.40 -11.95 -3.72
CA GLY A 2 -9.37 -12.02 -2.25
C GLY A 2 -10.73 -11.84 -1.58
N GLY A 3 -10.80 -12.05 -0.27
CA GLY A 3 -11.97 -11.68 0.56
C GLY A 3 -11.77 -10.37 1.32
N GLY A 4 -12.82 -9.86 1.99
CA GLY A 4 -12.80 -8.56 2.68
C GLY A 4 -12.99 -7.39 1.71
N ASN A 5 -12.35 -6.24 1.98
CA ASN A 5 -12.43 -5.02 1.15
C ASN A 5 -11.71 -5.10 -0.22
N HIS A 6 -11.51 -6.29 -0.78
CA HIS A 6 -10.86 -6.45 -2.09
C HIS A 6 -11.88 -6.47 -3.23
N PHE A 7 -11.81 -5.50 -4.15
CA PHE A 7 -12.80 -5.34 -5.22
C PHE A 7 -12.19 -4.82 -6.53
N ILE A 8 -12.90 -5.04 -7.64
CA ILE A 8 -12.72 -4.33 -8.90
C ILE A 8 -14.00 -3.52 -9.10
N ALA A 9 -13.88 -2.21 -9.30
CA ALA A 9 -15.03 -1.32 -9.52
C ALA A 9 -14.84 -0.52 -10.79
N VAL A 10 -15.87 -0.46 -11.63
CA VAL A 10 -15.94 0.45 -12.78
C VAL A 10 -16.65 1.73 -12.32
N GLN A 11 -16.04 2.88 -12.56
CA GLN A 11 -16.50 4.19 -12.10
C GLN A 11 -16.37 5.21 -13.23
N LYS A 12 -17.30 6.17 -13.30
CA LYS A 12 -17.22 7.30 -14.23
C LYS A 12 -16.62 8.50 -13.51
N GLY A 13 -15.54 9.06 -14.07
CA GLY A 13 -14.93 10.29 -13.60
C GLY A 13 -15.78 11.51 -13.94
N SER A 14 -15.60 12.60 -13.17
CA SER A 14 -16.24 13.89 -13.44
C SER A 14 -15.80 14.51 -14.78
N ASP A 15 -14.66 14.09 -15.30
CA ASP A 15 -14.09 14.44 -16.60
C ASP A 15 -14.63 13.59 -17.76
N GLY A 16 -15.54 12.65 -17.48
CA GLY A 16 -16.16 11.79 -18.47
C GLY A 16 -15.41 10.49 -18.77
N HIS A 17 -14.20 10.30 -18.25
CA HIS A 17 -13.46 9.05 -18.43
C HIS A 17 -14.07 7.90 -17.62
N ILE A 18 -13.93 6.67 -18.13
CA ILE A 18 -14.27 5.45 -17.39
C ILE A 18 -13.00 4.91 -16.74
N LEU A 19 -13.04 4.74 -15.43
CA LEU A 19 -11.95 4.22 -14.63
C LEU A 19 -12.32 2.84 -14.07
N PHE A 20 -11.34 1.95 -13.99
CA PHE A 20 -11.46 0.73 -13.21
C PHE A 20 -10.48 0.78 -12.03
N MET A 21 -11.03 0.71 -10.82
CA MET A 21 -10.27 0.67 -9.59
C MET A 21 -10.07 -0.78 -9.16
N ILE A 22 -8.82 -1.15 -8.86
CA ILE A 22 -8.46 -2.48 -8.37
C ILE A 22 -7.91 -2.35 -6.95
N HIS A 23 -8.69 -2.80 -5.97
CA HIS A 23 -8.27 -2.87 -4.58
C HIS A 23 -7.82 -4.30 -4.24
N SER A 24 -6.51 -4.54 -4.26
CA SER A 24 -5.91 -5.83 -3.85
C SER A 24 -4.50 -5.68 -3.31
N GLY A 25 -4.14 -6.52 -2.34
CA GLY A 25 -2.81 -6.58 -1.73
C GLY A 25 -2.01 -7.83 -2.07
N SER A 26 -1.05 -8.15 -1.20
CA SER A 26 -0.13 -9.29 -1.29
C SER A 26 -0.75 -10.65 -0.94
N ARG A 27 -2.08 -10.71 -0.81
CA ARG A 27 -2.84 -11.93 -0.49
C ARG A 27 -2.34 -12.58 0.82
N ASN A 28 -2.49 -13.90 0.93
CA ASN A 28 -2.08 -14.65 2.13
C ASN A 28 -0.56 -14.64 2.35
N LEU A 29 0.24 -14.33 1.32
CA LEU A 29 1.69 -14.23 1.43
C LEU A 29 2.08 -13.12 2.41
N GLY A 30 1.57 -11.89 2.21
CA GLY A 30 1.86 -10.77 3.11
C GLY A 30 1.42 -11.02 4.55
N LEU A 31 0.25 -11.66 4.73
CA LEU A 31 -0.24 -12.06 6.04
C LEU A 31 0.74 -13.01 6.74
N LYS A 32 1.19 -14.07 6.05
CA LYS A 32 2.14 -15.04 6.63
C LYS A 32 3.47 -14.41 7.00
N VAL A 33 4.00 -13.53 6.15
CA VAL A 33 5.24 -12.79 6.43
C VAL A 33 5.07 -11.92 7.67
N ALA A 34 4.02 -11.09 7.72
CA ALA A 34 3.73 -10.23 8.86
C ALA A 34 3.55 -11.04 10.16
N SER A 35 2.74 -12.11 10.13
CA SER A 35 2.52 -12.98 11.31
C SER A 35 3.78 -13.69 11.78
N ARG A 36 4.72 -14.04 10.89
CA ARG A 36 6.01 -14.64 11.26
C ARG A 36 6.87 -13.63 12.00
N HIS A 37 7.09 -12.45 11.41
CA HIS A 37 7.96 -11.43 12.01
C HIS A 37 7.36 -10.83 13.29
N ASN A 38 6.03 -10.72 13.38
CA ASN A 38 5.37 -10.32 14.62
C ASN A 38 5.64 -11.31 15.76
N ARG A 39 5.63 -12.63 15.51
CA ARG A 39 5.96 -13.62 16.54
C ARG A 39 7.40 -13.49 17.01
N ILE A 40 8.34 -13.33 16.07
CA ILE A 40 9.76 -13.08 16.38
C ILE A 40 9.92 -11.82 17.23
N ALA A 41 9.24 -10.73 16.86
CA ALA A 41 9.27 -9.48 17.61
C ALA A 41 8.71 -9.66 19.04
N VAL A 42 7.58 -10.34 19.19
CA VAL A 42 6.99 -10.65 20.51
C VAL A 42 8.00 -11.43 21.37
N ASP A 43 8.56 -12.52 20.85
CA ASP A 43 9.50 -13.37 21.60
C ASP A 43 10.75 -12.58 22.04
N LEU A 44 11.32 -11.75 21.16
CA LEU A 44 12.48 -10.91 21.47
C LEU A 44 12.15 -9.81 22.48
N ASN A 45 11.00 -9.14 22.35
CA ASN A 45 10.59 -8.08 23.26
C ASN A 45 10.36 -8.62 24.68
N GLU A 46 9.89 -9.86 24.81
CA GLU A 46 9.78 -10.57 26.08
C GLU A 46 11.15 -10.87 26.70
N GLN A 47 12.12 -11.33 25.90
CA GLN A 47 13.49 -11.57 26.34
C GLN A 47 14.21 -10.29 26.76
N TRP A 48 13.93 -9.16 26.10
CA TRP A 48 14.47 -7.85 26.44
C TRP A 48 13.73 -7.15 27.59
N HIS A 49 12.72 -7.81 28.17
CA HIS A 49 11.89 -7.24 29.25
C HIS A 49 11.30 -5.87 28.90
N VAL A 50 10.88 -5.69 27.64
CA VAL A 50 10.22 -4.46 27.17
C VAL A 50 8.94 -4.23 27.97
N THR A 51 8.75 -2.99 28.44
CA THR A 51 7.63 -2.61 29.33
C THR A 51 6.33 -2.32 28.58
N VAL A 52 6.33 -2.36 27.25
CA VAL A 52 5.15 -2.15 26.42
C VAL A 52 4.11 -3.25 26.69
N PRO A 53 2.88 -2.90 27.11
CA PRO A 53 1.84 -3.89 27.38
C PRO A 53 1.52 -4.77 26.16
N LYS A 54 1.58 -6.10 26.33
CA LYS A 54 1.29 -7.08 25.25
C LYS A 54 -0.06 -6.83 24.54
N LYS A 55 -1.08 -6.39 25.30
CA LYS A 55 -2.43 -6.07 24.78
C LYS A 55 -2.47 -4.93 23.75
N TRP A 56 -1.41 -4.13 23.62
CA TRP A 56 -1.31 -3.08 22.62
C TRP A 56 -0.80 -3.57 21.28
N GLU A 57 -0.24 -4.79 21.21
CA GLU A 57 0.26 -5.39 19.96
C GLU A 57 1.32 -4.52 19.24
N LEU A 58 2.21 -3.89 20.02
CA LEU A 58 3.26 -2.97 19.55
C LEU A 58 4.69 -3.55 19.69
N SER A 59 4.85 -4.87 19.50
CA SER A 59 6.19 -5.48 19.49
C SER A 59 6.99 -4.99 18.28
N PHE A 60 8.28 -4.74 18.47
CA PHE A 60 9.12 -4.14 17.43
C PHE A 60 10.45 -4.87 17.26
N LEU A 61 11.13 -4.61 16.14
CA LEU A 61 12.48 -5.07 15.87
C LEU A 61 13.38 -3.82 15.74
N PRO A 62 14.53 -3.75 16.44
CA PRO A 62 15.51 -2.68 16.23
C PRO A 62 15.95 -2.65 14.77
N LEU A 63 16.04 -1.47 14.16
CA LEU A 63 16.28 -1.34 12.72
C LEU A 63 17.61 -1.95 12.28
N GLU A 64 18.58 -1.95 13.17
CA GLU A 64 19.93 -2.48 13.01
C GLU A 64 20.00 -4.01 13.13
N SER A 65 18.90 -4.67 13.52
CA SER A 65 18.87 -6.12 13.74
C SER A 65 18.76 -6.91 12.44
N GLU A 66 19.25 -8.15 12.44
CA GLU A 66 19.13 -9.07 11.31
C GLU A 66 17.65 -9.39 11.00
N GLU A 67 16.82 -9.52 12.04
CA GLU A 67 15.39 -9.77 11.95
C GLU A 67 14.68 -8.59 11.26
N ALA A 68 15.00 -7.35 11.63
CA ALA A 68 14.44 -6.17 10.97
C ALA A 68 14.86 -6.10 9.51
N SER A 69 16.14 -6.30 9.22
CA SER A 69 16.66 -6.35 7.85
C SER A 69 15.96 -7.42 7.00
N THR A 70 15.74 -8.61 7.58
CA THR A 70 15.03 -9.72 6.94
C THR A 70 13.56 -9.39 6.72
N TYR A 71 12.88 -8.82 7.73
CA TYR A 71 11.50 -8.37 7.61
C TYR A 71 11.33 -7.34 6.49
N LEU A 72 12.21 -6.34 6.40
CA LEU A 72 12.14 -5.30 5.38
C LEU A 72 12.32 -5.86 3.96
N ARG A 73 13.22 -6.83 3.78
CA ARG A 73 13.38 -7.54 2.48
C ARG A 73 12.14 -8.36 2.12
N GLU A 74 11.59 -9.14 3.05
CA GLU A 74 10.39 -9.94 2.80
C GLU A 74 9.14 -9.07 2.59
N MET A 75 9.03 -7.93 3.29
CA MET A 75 8.01 -6.92 3.06
C MET A 75 8.13 -6.34 1.65
N ARG A 76 9.35 -5.98 1.19
CA ARG A 76 9.56 -5.49 -0.18
C ARG A 76 9.08 -6.51 -1.21
N TYR A 77 9.45 -7.77 -1.04
CA TYR A 77 8.96 -8.85 -1.89
C TYR A 77 7.42 -8.94 -1.90
N CYS A 78 6.78 -8.76 -0.74
CA CYS A 78 5.32 -8.72 -0.67
C CYS A 78 4.71 -7.52 -1.43
N LEU A 79 5.38 -6.35 -1.42
CA LEU A 79 4.94 -5.19 -2.21
C LEU A 79 5.06 -5.46 -3.71
N ASP A 80 6.18 -6.03 -4.15
CA ASP A 80 6.40 -6.40 -5.55
C ASP A 80 5.38 -7.44 -6.02
N PHE A 81 5.11 -8.45 -5.19
CA PHE A 81 4.05 -9.42 -5.44
C PHE A 81 2.67 -8.76 -5.53
N ALA A 82 2.35 -7.81 -4.64
CA ALA A 82 1.09 -7.10 -4.68
C ALA A 82 0.93 -6.26 -5.96
N LEU A 83 2.01 -5.62 -6.41
CA LEU A 83 2.05 -4.88 -7.67
C LEU A 83 1.81 -5.81 -8.87
N ALA A 84 2.58 -6.90 -8.98
CA ALA A 84 2.43 -7.89 -10.05
C ALA A 84 1.02 -8.48 -10.08
N ASN A 85 0.46 -8.78 -8.91
CA ASN A 85 -0.91 -9.27 -8.77
C ASN A 85 -1.94 -8.26 -9.30
N ARG A 86 -1.80 -6.96 -8.99
CA ARG A 86 -2.68 -5.90 -9.54
C ARG A 86 -2.48 -5.69 -11.04
N GLN A 87 -1.25 -5.73 -11.55
CA GLN A 87 -0.97 -5.61 -12.98
C GLN A 87 -1.61 -6.75 -13.77
N LEU A 88 -1.53 -7.98 -13.27
CA LEU A 88 -2.18 -9.13 -13.89
C LEU A 88 -3.71 -9.00 -13.89
N MET A 89 -4.31 -8.50 -12.80
CA MET A 89 -5.74 -8.20 -12.77
C MET A 89 -6.10 -7.10 -13.78
N ALA A 90 -5.32 -6.01 -13.84
CA ALA A 90 -5.53 -4.92 -14.78
C ALA A 90 -5.46 -5.39 -16.24
N SER A 91 -4.51 -6.27 -16.57
CA SER A 91 -4.45 -6.88 -17.91
C SER A 91 -5.74 -7.61 -18.25
N ARG A 92 -6.22 -8.47 -17.35
CA ARG A 92 -7.46 -9.24 -17.58
C ARG A 92 -8.69 -8.35 -17.73
N VAL A 93 -8.77 -7.25 -16.96
CA VAL A 93 -9.85 -6.26 -17.11
C VAL A 93 -9.75 -5.58 -18.48
N ARG A 94 -8.55 -5.16 -18.90
CA ARG A 94 -8.34 -4.55 -20.21
C ARG A 94 -8.73 -5.48 -21.35
N ASP A 95 -8.37 -6.76 -21.25
CA ASP A 95 -8.69 -7.77 -22.27
C ASP A 95 -10.21 -8.00 -22.35
N ALA A 96 -10.90 -8.06 -21.22
CA ALA A 96 -12.37 -8.14 -21.20
C ALA A 96 -13.02 -6.93 -21.89
N PHE A 97 -12.52 -5.71 -21.64
CA PHE A 97 -13.05 -4.51 -22.30
C PHE A 97 -12.74 -4.48 -23.81
N ARG A 98 -11.57 -4.94 -24.25
CA ARG A 98 -11.24 -5.00 -25.68
C ARG A 98 -12.11 -5.98 -26.45
N ASN A 99 -12.47 -7.09 -25.82
CA ASN A 99 -13.34 -8.09 -26.46
C ASN A 99 -14.73 -7.53 -26.75
N GLU A 100 -15.26 -6.70 -25.84
CA GLU A 100 -16.59 -6.08 -25.99
C GLU A 100 -16.55 -4.76 -26.77
N ILE A 101 -15.43 -4.02 -26.67
CA ILE A 101 -15.23 -2.69 -27.26
C ILE A 101 -13.86 -2.68 -27.95
N PRO A 102 -13.75 -3.15 -29.22
CA PRO A 102 -12.46 -3.28 -29.90
C PRO A 102 -11.66 -1.97 -30.02
N GLU A 103 -12.34 -0.83 -30.11
CA GLU A 103 -11.76 0.51 -30.24
C GLU A 103 -11.35 1.14 -28.89
N VAL A 104 -11.50 0.42 -27.76
CA VAL A 104 -11.20 0.97 -26.44
C VAL A 104 -9.70 1.25 -26.29
N THR A 105 -9.38 2.44 -25.79
CA THR A 105 -8.02 2.83 -25.41
C THR A 105 -7.89 2.90 -23.89
N PHE A 106 -6.67 2.70 -23.38
CA PHE A 106 -6.38 2.75 -21.95
C PHE A 106 -5.30 3.77 -21.68
N GLY A 107 -5.56 4.68 -20.75
CA GLY A 107 -4.57 5.64 -20.27
C GLY A 107 -3.56 5.03 -19.30
N GLU A 108 -2.75 5.92 -18.72
CA GLU A 108 -1.76 5.56 -17.70
C GLU A 108 -2.42 4.99 -16.44
N ALA A 109 -1.79 3.97 -15.86
CA ALA A 109 -2.26 3.37 -14.62
C ALA A 109 -1.66 4.07 -13.40
N ILE A 110 -2.52 4.48 -12.47
CA ILE A 110 -2.08 4.98 -11.16
C ILE A 110 -2.04 3.80 -10.18
N ASN A 111 -0.91 3.60 -9.52
CA ASN A 111 -0.73 2.51 -8.56
C ASN A 111 -0.13 3.01 -7.26
N ILE A 112 -0.76 2.64 -6.13
CA ILE A 112 -0.36 3.10 -4.80
C ILE A 112 -0.40 1.95 -3.80
N HIS A 113 0.56 1.95 -2.88
CA HIS A 113 0.55 1.11 -1.68
C HIS A 113 0.06 1.93 -0.48
N HIS A 114 -0.73 1.32 0.42
CA HIS A 114 -1.21 1.98 1.64
C HIS A 114 -0.81 1.27 2.94
N ASN A 115 -0.10 0.14 2.84
CA ASN A 115 0.36 -0.69 3.95
C ASN A 115 1.81 -1.08 3.67
N TYR A 116 2.77 -0.31 4.20
CA TYR A 116 4.20 -0.55 4.00
C TYR A 116 5.03 0.32 4.95
N ALA A 117 6.30 -0.04 5.11
CA ALA A 117 7.31 0.84 5.66
C ALA A 117 8.38 1.17 4.60
N ALA A 118 8.94 2.37 4.63
CA ALA A 118 10.02 2.77 3.72
C ALA A 118 10.98 3.75 4.40
N MET A 119 12.27 3.65 4.08
CA MET A 119 13.24 4.67 4.45
C MET A 119 12.97 5.95 3.66
N GLU A 120 12.86 7.05 4.36
CA GLU A 120 12.60 8.37 3.79
C GLU A 120 13.40 9.43 4.52
N ASN A 121 13.80 10.48 3.81
CA ASN A 121 14.43 11.64 4.44
C ASN A 121 13.36 12.68 4.81
N HIS A 122 13.25 13.00 6.09
CA HIS A 122 12.36 14.02 6.63
C HIS A 122 13.11 14.90 7.62
N PHE A 123 13.01 16.22 7.47
CA PHE A 123 13.69 17.20 8.33
C PHE A 123 15.21 16.96 8.45
N GLY A 124 15.84 16.50 7.36
CA GLY A 124 17.28 16.20 7.31
C GLY A 124 17.68 14.92 8.05
N GLN A 125 16.74 14.03 8.35
CA GLN A 125 16.98 12.75 9.01
C GLN A 125 16.39 11.60 8.19
N ASP A 126 17.13 10.49 8.11
CA ASP A 126 16.63 9.26 7.51
C ASP A 126 15.79 8.48 8.53
N VAL A 127 14.52 8.28 8.22
CA VAL A 127 13.54 7.64 9.10
C VAL A 127 12.79 6.53 8.38
N LEU A 128 12.45 5.46 9.11
CA LEU A 128 11.58 4.40 8.61
C LEU A 128 10.11 4.78 8.81
N VAL A 129 9.50 5.33 7.77
CA VAL A 129 8.08 5.76 7.81
C VAL A 129 7.18 4.56 7.66
N HIS A 130 6.40 4.25 8.70
CA HIS A 130 5.38 3.20 8.68
C HIS A 130 4.03 3.77 8.25
N ARG A 131 3.40 3.14 7.26
CA ARG A 131 2.06 3.48 6.79
C ARG A 131 1.15 2.26 6.91
N LYS A 132 0.03 2.43 7.61
CA LYS A 132 -1.05 1.45 7.73
C LYS A 132 -2.37 2.15 7.43
N GLY A 133 -2.97 1.85 6.28
CA GLY A 133 -4.12 2.58 5.77
C GLY A 133 -3.81 4.02 5.32
N ALA A 134 -2.55 4.32 5.02
CA ALA A 134 -2.09 5.66 4.63
C ALA A 134 -1.21 5.58 3.38
N THR A 135 -1.26 6.60 2.52
CA THR A 135 -0.48 6.64 1.28
C THR A 135 0.69 7.63 1.38
N SER A 136 1.67 7.50 0.49
CA SER A 136 2.64 8.59 0.28
C SER A 136 1.91 9.86 -0.15
N ALA A 137 2.49 10.99 0.24
CA ALA A 137 1.89 12.28 0.04
C ALA A 137 2.89 13.37 -0.41
N ARG A 138 3.81 13.01 -1.29
CA ARG A 138 4.87 13.93 -1.74
C ARG A 138 4.32 15.00 -2.67
N ASP A 139 5.01 16.14 -2.71
CA ASP A 139 4.70 17.23 -3.62
C ASP A 139 4.66 16.74 -5.09
N GLY A 140 3.58 17.05 -5.79
CA GLY A 140 3.28 16.64 -7.16
C GLY A 140 2.80 15.19 -7.33
N GLU A 141 2.80 14.36 -6.27
CA GLU A 141 2.47 12.94 -6.34
C GLU A 141 0.97 12.71 -6.60
N LEU A 142 0.66 11.76 -7.48
CA LEU A 142 -0.72 11.30 -7.69
C LEU A 142 -1.13 10.37 -6.55
N GLY A 143 -2.24 10.72 -5.90
CA GLY A 143 -2.88 9.95 -4.85
C GLY A 143 -4.18 9.29 -5.33
N ILE A 144 -4.57 8.22 -4.64
CA ILE A 144 -5.88 7.58 -4.76
C ILE A 144 -6.45 7.53 -3.35
N ILE A 145 -7.61 8.17 -3.17
CA ILE A 145 -8.39 8.07 -1.94
C ILE A 145 -9.58 7.17 -2.27
N PRO A 146 -9.50 5.86 -1.96
CA PRO A 146 -10.59 4.95 -2.25
C PRO A 146 -11.76 5.20 -1.30
N GLY A 147 -12.96 5.29 -1.85
CA GLY A 147 -14.18 5.12 -1.07
C GLY A 147 -14.38 3.67 -0.63
N SER A 148 -15.43 3.41 0.14
CA SER A 148 -15.99 2.06 0.30
C SER A 148 -16.75 1.62 -0.95
N GLN A 149 -17.10 0.34 -1.03
CA GLN A 149 -17.88 -0.21 -2.15
C GLN A 149 -19.20 0.56 -2.34
N GLY A 150 -19.34 1.23 -3.48
CA GLY A 150 -20.52 2.05 -3.80
C GLY A 150 -20.43 3.54 -3.44
N THR A 151 -19.32 3.99 -2.86
CA THR A 151 -19.07 5.42 -2.59
C THR A 151 -18.08 6.02 -3.57
N ALA A 152 -18.00 7.35 -3.61
CA ALA A 152 -17.07 8.07 -4.46
C ALA A 152 -15.61 7.78 -4.08
N SER A 153 -14.76 7.65 -5.09
CA SER A 153 -13.30 7.60 -4.95
C SER A 153 -12.70 8.84 -5.62
N TYR A 154 -11.52 9.26 -5.15
CA TYR A 154 -10.86 10.46 -5.64
C TYR A 154 -9.46 10.12 -6.14
N ILE A 155 -9.11 10.68 -7.30
CA ILE A 155 -7.72 10.81 -7.73
C ILE A 155 -7.31 12.23 -7.34
N VAL A 156 -6.19 12.35 -6.62
CA VAL A 156 -5.68 13.64 -6.14
C VAL A 156 -4.29 13.87 -6.69
N ARG A 157 -3.90 15.14 -6.83
CA ARG A 157 -2.50 15.55 -6.95
C ARG A 157 -2.17 16.37 -5.71
N LEU A 158 -1.08 16.02 -5.05
CA LEU A 158 -0.75 16.66 -3.78
C LEU A 158 0.11 17.89 -4.04
N GLU A 159 -0.39 19.02 -3.56
CA GLU A 159 0.26 20.32 -3.68
C GLU A 159 0.48 20.85 -2.24
N PRO A 160 1.61 21.54 -1.97
CA PRO A 160 1.86 22.14 -0.67
C PRO A 160 0.79 23.19 -0.36
N LEU A 161 0.12 23.05 0.78
CA LEU A 161 -0.89 24.03 1.23
C LEU A 161 -0.26 25.41 1.53
N ALA A 162 0.97 25.42 2.05
CA ALA A 162 1.77 26.61 2.26
C ALA A 162 3.25 26.23 2.40
N VAL A 163 4.15 27.00 1.77
CA VAL A 163 5.59 26.90 2.01
C VAL A 163 5.98 27.97 3.02
N ILE A 164 6.07 27.59 4.30
CA ILE A 164 6.57 28.48 5.35
C ILE A 164 8.09 28.39 5.34
N LYS A 165 8.76 29.42 4.80
CA LYS A 165 10.22 29.55 4.89
C LYS A 165 10.56 30.16 6.25
N GLY A 166 11.36 29.44 7.04
CA GLY A 166 12.01 29.97 8.24
C GLY A 166 13.29 30.72 7.89
#